data_AF-W7WB68-F1
#
_entry.id   AF-W7WB68-F1
#
_cell.length_a   1.000
_cell.length_b   1.000
_cell.length_c   1.000
_cell.angle_alpha   90.00
_cell.angle_beta   90.00
_cell.angle_gamma   90.00
#
_symmetry.space_group_name_H-M   'P 1'
#
loop_
_entity.id
_entity.type
_entity.pdbx_description
1 polymer ?
#
loop_
_entity_poly.entity_id
_entity_poly.type
_entity_poly.pdbx_seq_one_letter_code
_entity_poly.pdbx_strand_id
1 'polypeptide(L)'
;MVLIDTAGVAQRDTRTRELLDMLAHPSINKLLVVNTAVQGETIDDVMTSYRAAACKGIVLSKLDEAVKLAPALDAVIRHKQKIVAVANGQRVPEDWHRLSGQALVHRALRATGSPAYNFDASEMNLVFATPQMTERRPVPAGRA
;
A
#
# COMPACT_ATOMS: atom_id res chain seq x y z
N MET A 1 -15.99 -3.29 27.21
CA MET A 1 -15.36 -2.87 25.94
C MET A 1 -16.47 -2.62 24.94
N VAL A 2 -16.42 -1.51 24.19
CA VAL A 2 -17.40 -1.18 23.14
C VAL A 2 -16.63 -1.03 21.83
N LEU A 3 -17.11 -1.69 20.77
CA LEU A 3 -16.59 -1.54 19.42
C LEU A 3 -17.54 -0.67 18.62
N ILE A 4 -17.00 0.34 17.95
CA ILE A 4 -17.74 1.24 17.07
C ILE A 4 -17.31 0.89 15.66
N ASP A 5 -18.22 0.29 14.89
CA ASP A 5 -18.01 0.09 13.47
C ASP A 5 -18.45 1.33 12.71
N THR A 6 -17.69 1.70 11.70
CA THR A 6 -17.87 2.94 10.95
C THR A 6 -18.14 2.61 9.50
N ALA A 7 -19.03 3.35 8.84
CA ALA A 7 -19.26 3.16 7.41
C ALA A 7 -17.95 3.25 6.62
N GLY A 8 -17.73 2.30 5.71
CA GLY A 8 -16.58 2.34 4.80
C GLY A 8 -16.75 3.44 3.77
N VAL A 9 -15.93 4.48 3.85
CA VAL A 9 -15.93 5.60 2.92
C VAL A 9 -14.67 5.54 2.05
N ALA A 10 -14.79 5.84 0.75
CA ALA A 10 -13.62 5.89 -0.12
C ALA A 10 -12.64 6.96 0.36
N GLN A 11 -11.33 6.69 0.31
CA GLN A 11 -10.29 7.55 0.87
C GLN A 11 -10.22 8.96 0.27
N ARG A 12 -10.82 9.20 -0.90
CA ARG A 12 -10.89 10.52 -1.55
C ARG A 12 -12.27 11.18 -1.44
N ASP A 13 -13.22 10.55 -0.76
CA ASP A 13 -14.57 11.08 -0.54
C ASP A 13 -14.56 12.10 0.61
N THR A 14 -15.27 13.22 0.40
CA THR A 14 -15.37 14.33 1.36
C THR A 14 -15.95 13.90 2.70
N ARG A 15 -16.83 12.88 2.71
CA ARG A 15 -17.45 12.32 3.91
C ARG A 15 -16.45 11.69 4.88
N THR A 16 -15.24 11.37 4.43
CA THR A 16 -14.17 10.85 5.30
C THR A 16 -13.87 11.83 6.45
N ARG A 17 -13.88 13.14 6.16
CA ARG A 17 -13.61 14.16 7.19
C ARG A 17 -14.72 14.24 8.22
N GLU A 18 -15.97 14.25 7.77
CA GLU A 18 -17.16 14.26 8.63
C GLU A 18 -17.17 13.05 9.57
N LEU A 19 -16.86 11.85 9.04
CA LEU A 19 -16.73 10.63 9.83
C LEU A 19 -15.63 10.74 10.89
N LEU A 20 -14.47 11.30 10.55
CA LEU A 20 -13.38 11.49 11.52
C LEU A 20 -13.72 12.51 12.60
N ASP A 21 -14.46 13.57 12.25
CA ASP A 21 -14.89 14.61 13.18
C ASP A 21 -15.94 14.07 14.18
N MET A 22 -16.87 13.22 13.73
CA MET A 22 -17.78 12.48 14.61
C MET A 22 -17.04 11.58 15.62
N LEU A 23 -15.83 11.12 15.28
CA LEU A 23 -14.98 10.26 16.09
C LEU A 23 -13.83 11.02 16.77
N ALA A 24 -13.95 12.34 16.93
CA ALA A 24 -12.92 13.18 17.51
C ALA A 24 -12.82 13.09 19.05
N HIS A 25 -13.78 12.45 19.72
CA HIS A 25 -13.80 12.39 21.18
C HIS A 25 -12.55 11.67 21.75
N PRO A 26 -11.83 12.26 22.73
CA PRO A 26 -10.53 11.74 23.21
C PRO A 26 -10.58 10.33 23.82
N SER A 27 -11.73 9.89 24.32
CA SER A 27 -11.89 8.52 24.85
C SER A 27 -11.95 7.44 23.77
N ILE A 28 -12.13 7.81 22.50
CA ILE A 28 -12.23 6.87 21.38
C ILE A 28 -10.82 6.54 20.87
N ASN A 29 -10.43 5.28 21.03
CA ASN A 29 -9.20 4.76 20.45
C ASN A 29 -9.48 4.27 19.02
N LYS A 30 -8.98 5.00 18.02
CA LYS A 30 -9.19 4.67 16.60
C LYS A 30 -8.21 3.58 16.14
N LEU A 31 -8.71 2.59 15.40
CA LEU A 31 -7.91 1.62 14.67
C LEU A 31 -8.18 1.78 13.18
N LEU A 32 -7.14 1.92 12.39
CA LEU A 32 -7.28 1.96 10.93
C LEU A 32 -7.15 0.54 10.38
N VAL A 33 -8.09 0.10 9.56
CA VAL A 33 -8.01 -1.20 8.87
C VAL A 33 -7.56 -0.95 7.44
N VAL A 34 -6.43 -1.54 7.05
CA VAL A 34 -5.79 -1.31 5.75
C VAL A 34 -5.77 -2.60 4.96
N ASN A 35 -6.39 -2.57 3.78
CA ASN A 35 -6.32 -3.66 2.81
C ASN A 35 -4.89 -3.74 2.23
N THR A 36 -4.20 -4.87 2.43
CA THR A 36 -2.83 -5.06 1.91
C THR A 36 -2.77 -5.54 0.46
N ALA A 37 -3.91 -5.87 -0.15
CA ALA A 37 -4.00 -6.38 -1.52
C ALA A 37 -4.17 -5.27 -2.58
N VAL A 38 -4.00 -3.99 -2.20
CA VAL A 38 -4.05 -2.84 -3.12
C VAL A 38 -2.65 -2.28 -3.39
N GLN A 39 -2.54 -1.40 -4.38
CA GLN A 39 -1.28 -0.74 -4.74
C GLN A 39 -0.75 0.10 -3.57
N GLY A 40 0.58 0.19 -3.45
CA GLY A 40 1.23 0.95 -2.37
C GLY A 40 0.79 2.41 -2.29
N GLU A 41 0.57 3.06 -3.43
CA GLU A 41 0.02 4.42 -3.51
C GLU A 41 -1.38 4.52 -2.90
N THR A 42 -2.23 3.52 -3.14
CA THR A 42 -3.58 3.48 -2.55
C THR A 42 -3.52 3.26 -1.03
N ILE A 43 -2.57 2.45 -0.56
CA ILE A 43 -2.32 2.28 0.87
C ILE A 43 -1.90 3.60 1.50
N ASP A 44 -0.97 4.32 0.88
CA ASP A 44 -0.48 5.61 1.37
C ASP A 44 -1.58 6.69 1.41
N ASP A 45 -2.43 6.72 0.38
CA ASP A 45 -3.60 7.58 0.33
C ASP A 45 -4.56 7.29 1.49
N VAL A 46 -4.86 6.00 1.75
CA VAL A 46 -5.72 5.61 2.88
C VAL A 46 -5.13 6.07 4.20
N MET A 47 -3.83 5.86 4.41
CA MET A 47 -3.13 6.24 5.65
C MET A 47 -3.19 7.74 5.89
N THR A 48 -3.05 8.54 4.83
CA THR A 48 -3.12 10.00 4.89
C THR A 48 -4.55 10.49 5.12
N SER A 49 -5.51 10.03 4.31
CA SER A 49 -6.90 10.46 4.37
C SER A 49 -7.58 10.14 5.69
N TYR A 50 -7.27 8.98 6.28
CA TYR A 50 -7.81 8.56 7.57
C TYR A 50 -7.00 9.08 8.77
N ARG A 51 -5.99 9.94 8.55
CA ARG A 51 -5.12 10.48 9.59
C ARG A 51 -4.52 9.38 10.46
N ALA A 52 -3.84 8.41 9.86
CA ALA A 52 -3.26 7.26 10.56
C ALA A 52 -2.41 7.65 11.79
N ALA A 53 -1.74 8.81 11.74
CA ALA A 53 -1.01 9.38 12.88
C ALA A 53 -1.86 9.58 14.16
N ALA A 54 -3.17 9.79 14.03
CA ALA A 54 -4.12 9.94 15.13
C ALA A 54 -4.78 8.61 15.54
N CYS A 55 -4.47 7.50 14.86
CA CYS A 55 -4.91 6.17 15.22
C CYS A 55 -3.98 5.57 16.28
N LYS A 56 -4.53 4.67 17.10
CA LYS A 56 -3.77 3.89 18.08
C LYS A 56 -2.90 2.81 17.42
N GLY A 57 -3.27 2.41 16.21
CA GLY A 57 -2.55 1.46 15.40
C GLY A 57 -3.39 1.01 14.22
N ILE A 58 -2.83 0.04 13.49
CA ILE A 58 -3.36 -0.41 12.21
C ILE A 58 -3.59 -1.92 12.25
N VAL A 59 -4.67 -2.36 11.63
CA VAL A 59 -4.92 -3.75 11.28
C VAL A 59 -4.61 -3.91 9.79
N LEU A 60 -3.70 -4.82 9.45
CA LEU A 60 -3.48 -5.21 8.07
C LEU A 60 -4.49 -6.30 7.71
N SER A 61 -5.36 -6.06 6.73
CA SER A 61 -6.37 -7.01 6.28
C SER A 61 -6.06 -7.56 4.89
N LYS A 62 -6.66 -8.70 4.55
CA LYS A 62 -6.51 -9.36 3.24
C LYS A 62 -5.05 -9.68 2.93
N LEU A 63 -4.32 -10.19 3.93
CA LEU A 63 -2.92 -10.54 3.76
C LEU A 63 -2.73 -11.74 2.82
N ASP A 64 -3.70 -12.65 2.81
CA ASP A 64 -3.80 -13.82 1.94
C ASP A 64 -4.08 -13.46 0.47
N GLU A 65 -4.72 -12.32 0.23
CA GLU A 65 -4.97 -11.79 -1.12
C GLU A 65 -3.80 -10.92 -1.63
N ALA A 66 -2.83 -10.58 -0.77
CA ALA A 66 -1.75 -9.66 -1.12
C ALA A 66 -0.65 -10.36 -1.94
N VAL A 67 -0.48 -9.93 -3.20
CA VAL A 67 0.63 -10.40 -4.05
C VAL A 67 1.99 -10.00 -3.48
N LYS A 68 2.09 -8.79 -2.91
CA LYS A 68 3.30 -8.26 -2.27
C LYS A 68 2.92 -7.53 -0.98
N LEU A 69 3.49 -7.98 0.14
CA LEU A 69 3.32 -7.31 1.44
C LEU A 69 4.20 -6.07 1.60
N ALA A 70 5.32 -5.99 0.88
CA ALA A 70 6.31 -4.92 1.04
C ALA A 70 5.75 -3.49 0.95
N PRO A 71 4.86 -3.13 -0.01
CA PRO A 71 4.31 -1.78 -0.09
C PRO A 71 3.48 -1.39 1.14
N ALA A 72 2.73 -2.34 1.71
CA ALA A 72 1.97 -2.08 2.93
C ALA A 72 2.89 -1.85 4.13
N LEU A 73 3.94 -2.67 4.26
CA LEU A 73 4.92 -2.53 5.34
C LEU A 73 5.71 -1.22 5.23
N ASP A 74 6.10 -0.83 4.02
CA ASP A 74 6.73 0.46 3.72
C ASP A 74 5.84 1.64 4.17
N ALA A 75 4.56 1.65 3.78
CA ALA A 75 3.63 2.70 4.19
C ALA A 75 3.49 2.77 5.72
N VAL A 76 3.31 1.63 6.38
CA VAL A 76 3.22 1.58 7.85
C VAL A 76 4.48 2.17 8.51
N ILE A 77 5.67 1.83 8.01
CA ILE A 77 6.95 2.33 8.52
C ILE A 77 7.06 3.84 8.31
N ARG A 78 6.76 4.34 7.10
CA ARG A 78 6.80 5.78 6.78
C ARG A 78 5.85 6.61 7.64
N HIS A 79 4.65 6.10 7.90
CA HIS A 79 3.66 6.72 8.79
C HIS A 79 3.94 6.48 10.29
N LYS A 80 5.01 5.75 10.63
CA LYS A 80 5.45 5.43 12.00
C LYS A 80 4.35 4.77 12.84
N GLN A 81 3.55 3.93 12.20
CA GLN A 81 2.40 3.31 12.83
C GLN A 81 2.70 1.92 13.38
N LYS A 82 1.94 1.51 14.40
CA LYS A 82 2.04 0.18 15.00
C LYS A 82 1.01 -0.75 14.37
N ILE A 83 1.46 -1.90 13.89
CA ILE A 83 0.57 -2.99 13.47
C ILE A 83 0.09 -3.70 14.74
N VAL A 84 -1.21 -3.64 15.01
CA VAL A 84 -1.81 -4.26 16.21
C VAL A 84 -2.35 -5.66 15.93
N ALA A 85 -2.71 -5.93 14.68
CA ALA A 85 -3.20 -7.22 14.22
C ALA A 85 -3.08 -7.37 12.70
N VAL A 86 -3.21 -8.61 12.25
CA VAL A 86 -3.17 -9.03 10.86
C VAL A 86 -4.32 -10.00 10.62
N ALA A 87 -5.13 -9.77 9.58
CA ALA A 87 -6.16 -10.70 9.12
C ALA A 87 -5.71 -11.36 7.81
N ASN A 88 -5.68 -12.69 7.80
CA ASN A 88 -5.15 -13.53 6.71
C ASN A 88 -6.17 -14.58 6.26
N GLY A 89 -7.42 -14.15 6.06
CA GLY A 89 -8.54 -15.01 5.68
C GLY A 89 -9.87 -14.49 6.23
N GLN A 90 -10.89 -15.34 6.19
CA GLN A 90 -12.29 -14.98 6.47
C GLN A 90 -12.79 -15.51 7.82
N ARG A 91 -12.05 -16.40 8.48
CA ARG A 91 -12.48 -17.10 9.69
C ARG A 91 -12.03 -16.38 10.96
N VAL A 92 -12.89 -16.39 11.97
CA VAL A 92 -12.62 -15.82 13.29
C VAL A 92 -12.83 -16.90 14.34
N PRO A 93 -11.84 -17.19 15.20
CA PRO A 93 -10.58 -16.46 15.41
C PRO A 93 -9.39 -16.90 14.55
N GLU A 94 -9.55 -17.91 13.70
CA GLU A 94 -8.42 -18.66 13.11
C GLU A 94 -7.52 -17.81 12.22
N ASP A 95 -8.08 -16.87 11.45
CA ASP A 95 -7.32 -16.04 10.51
C ASP A 95 -6.91 -14.68 11.11
N TRP A 96 -7.11 -14.48 12.42
CA TRP A 96 -6.72 -13.27 13.15
C TRP A 96 -5.42 -13.48 13.92
N HIS A 97 -4.39 -12.73 13.57
CA HIS A 97 -3.03 -12.95 14.07
C HIS A 97 -2.36 -11.70 14.63
N ARG A 98 -1.42 -11.93 15.55
CA ARG A 98 -0.37 -10.98 15.90
C ARG A 98 0.95 -11.52 15.39
N LEU A 99 1.47 -10.91 14.32
CA LEU A 99 2.76 -11.29 13.76
C LEU A 99 3.89 -10.44 14.35
N SER A 100 5.06 -11.05 14.55
CA SER A 100 6.27 -10.30 14.91
C SER A 100 6.74 -9.44 13.74
N GLY A 101 7.48 -8.37 14.03
CA GLY A 101 8.10 -7.54 12.98
C GLY A 101 9.00 -8.35 12.06
N GLN A 102 9.76 -9.31 12.61
CA GLN A 102 10.60 -10.23 11.82
C GLN A 102 9.77 -11.10 10.86
N ALA A 103 8.64 -11.64 11.32
CA ALA A 103 7.76 -12.44 10.47
C ALA A 103 7.16 -11.60 9.32
N LEU A 104 6.80 -10.35 9.60
CA LEU A 104 6.29 -9.41 8.59
C LEU A 104 7.37 -9.05 7.56
N VAL A 105 8.58 -8.72 8.02
CA VAL A 105 9.72 -8.41 7.14
C VAL A 105 10.09 -9.63 6.27
N HIS A 106 10.17 -10.82 6.87
CA HIS A 106 10.44 -12.05 6.12
C HIS A 106 9.37 -12.31 5.05
N ARG A 107 8.09 -12.11 5.35
CA ARG A 107 7.01 -12.23 4.35
C ARG A 107 7.11 -11.16 3.26
N ALA A 108 7.45 -9.93 3.62
CA ALA A 108 7.59 -8.82 2.67
C ALA A 108 8.77 -9.01 1.70
N LEU A 109 9.87 -9.59 2.17
CA LEU A 109 11.08 -9.83 1.38
C LEU A 109 11.07 -11.17 0.63
N ARG A 110 10.09 -12.05 0.91
CA ARG A 110 9.97 -13.31 0.19
C ARG A 110 9.66 -13.01 -1.26
N ALA A 111 10.50 -13.51 -2.17
CA ALA A 111 10.25 -13.43 -3.59
C ALA A 111 8.92 -14.14 -3.92
N THR A 112 7.91 -13.38 -4.31
CA THR A 112 6.61 -13.90 -4.73
C THR A 112 6.54 -13.92 -6.25
N GLY A 113 6.80 -15.09 -6.83
CA GLY A 113 6.42 -15.45 -8.21
C GLY A 113 7.37 -14.99 -9.32
N SER A 114 7.23 -15.68 -10.46
CA SER A 114 7.82 -15.32 -11.76
C SER A 114 7.38 -13.89 -12.12
N PRO A 115 8.23 -13.07 -12.76
CA PRO A 115 7.84 -11.73 -13.15
C PRO A 115 6.55 -11.77 -13.98
N ALA A 116 5.70 -10.74 -13.85
CA ALA A 116 4.43 -10.62 -14.57
C ALA A 116 4.61 -10.70 -16.10
N TYR A 117 5.85 -10.51 -16.55
CA TYR A 117 6.28 -10.64 -17.91
C TYR A 117 7.62 -11.40 -17.94
N ASN A 118 7.65 -12.52 -18.65
CA ASN A 118 8.89 -13.20 -19.03
C ASN A 118 9.14 -12.79 -20.48
N PHE A 119 10.28 -12.15 -20.75
CA PHE A 119 10.69 -11.85 -22.12
C PHE A 119 10.85 -13.16 -22.89
N ASP A 120 10.06 -13.35 -23.95
CA ASP A 120 10.32 -14.41 -24.92
C ASP A 120 11.45 -13.96 -25.86
N ALA A 121 12.33 -14.87 -26.25
CA ALA A 121 13.41 -14.59 -27.19
C ALA A 121 12.88 -14.05 -28.54
N SER A 122 11.65 -14.40 -28.92
CA SER A 122 10.96 -13.88 -30.11
C SER A 122 10.56 -12.40 -30.01
N GLU A 123 10.46 -11.85 -28.79
CA GLU A 123 10.11 -10.44 -28.54
C GLU A 123 11.34 -9.52 -28.51
N MET A 124 12.57 -10.05 -28.56
CA MET A 124 13.79 -9.24 -28.64
C MET A 124 13.79 -8.31 -29.86
N ASN A 125 13.25 -8.76 -30.99
CA ASN A 125 13.19 -7.94 -32.21
C ASN A 125 12.36 -6.66 -32.02
N LEU A 126 11.35 -6.66 -31.15
CA LEU A 126 10.53 -5.48 -30.86
C LEU A 126 11.30 -4.42 -30.05
N VAL A 127 12.15 -4.85 -29.12
CA VAL A 127 13.00 -3.94 -28.34
C VAL A 127 14.02 -3.23 -29.23
N PHE A 128 14.62 -3.96 -30.18
CA PHE A 128 15.61 -3.43 -31.12
C PHE A 128 15.01 -2.72 -32.35
N ALA A 129 13.70 -2.87 -32.61
CA ALA A 129 13.02 -2.19 -33.72
C ALA A 129 12.62 -0.74 -33.41
N THR A 130 12.78 -0.27 -32.17
CA THR A 130 12.55 1.13 -31.82
C THR A 130 13.60 2.00 -32.52
N PRO A 131 13.24 2.89 -33.47
CA PRO A 131 14.23 3.75 -34.11
C PRO A 131 14.87 4.62 -33.03
N GLN A 132 16.20 4.54 -32.90
CA GLN A 132 16.92 5.46 -32.01
C GLN A 132 16.53 6.88 -32.43
N MET A 133 15.89 7.63 -31.54
CA MET A 133 15.65 9.04 -31.74
C MET A 133 17.01 9.68 -32.00
N THR A 134 17.29 9.98 -33.26
CA THR A 134 18.52 10.65 -33.68
C THR A 134 18.60 11.94 -32.87
N GLU A 135 19.56 12.00 -31.95
CA GLU A 135 19.92 13.20 -31.23
C GLU A 135 20.15 14.30 -32.27
N ARG A 136 19.24 15.29 -32.32
CA ARG A 136 19.42 16.47 -33.16
C ARG A 136 20.59 17.25 -32.60
N ARG A 137 21.78 17.01 -33.15
CA ARG A 137 22.99 17.74 -32.84
C ARG A 137 22.75 19.24 -33.07
N PRO A 138 23.03 20.13 -32.10
CA PRO A 138 22.80 21.56 -32.27
C PRO A 138 23.73 22.10 -33.36
N VAL A 139 23.16 22.89 -34.28
CA VAL A 139 23.88 23.55 -35.38
C VAL A 139 24.79 24.62 -34.78
N PRO A 140 26.11 24.64 -35.08
CA PRO A 140 26.99 25.69 -34.58
C PRO A 140 26.65 27.01 -35.27
N ALA A 141 26.47 28.06 -34.47
CA ALA A 141 26.29 29.43 -34.96
C ALA A 141 27.55 29.87 -35.73
N GLY A 142 27.41 30.04 -37.05
CA GLY A 142 28.45 30.57 -37.91
C GLY A 142 28.80 32.01 -37.53
N ARG A 143 30.08 32.28 -37.35
CA ARG A 143 30.64 33.64 -37.27
C ARG A 143 30.79 34.22 -38.68
N ALA A 144 30.17 35.38 -38.91
CA ALA A 144 30.72 36.53 -39.64
C ALA A 144 29.86 37.75 -39.30
#